data_AF-G0X914-F1
#
_entry.id   AF-G0X914-F1
#
_cell.length_a   1.000
_cell.length_b   1.000
_cell.length_c   1.000
_cell.angle_alpha   90.00
_cell.angle_beta   90.00
_cell.angle_gamma   90.00
#
_symmetry.space_group_name_H-M   'P 1'
#
loop_
_entity.id
_entity.type
_entity.pdbx_description
1 polymer ?
#
loop_
_entity_poly.entity_id
_entity_poly.type
_entity_poly.pdbx_seq_one_letter_code
_entity_poly.pdbx_strand_id
1 'polypeptide(L)'
;KDEGSWYLKPGQSTWRDAYHTIGVYWRDPWNLEYYVDGVHVRTVSGESIIDPYGYTGGTGLSKPMQAIFDVEDQDWRSDNGITATDAELADPSKNTYSVDWVRFCKPVTVEGGGSEPEQPNTDAIVKELASYTQTAKQGSAVEGDSGGGFNINGTNINYNTLGDYADYSVNFPSAGTYQVQLVAASPMASGIGADITLDGSFAATIALSNTGGWEVYQTFTLASNVYVASAGEHTVRVQSSGSSN
;
A
#
# COMPACT_ATOMS: atom_id res chain seq x y z
N LYS A 1 -7.14 33.64 3.57
CA LYS A 1 -6.72 32.32 3.04
C LYS A 1 -6.11 31.58 4.23
N ASP A 2 -6.67 30.44 4.61
CA ASP A 2 -6.09 29.62 5.68
C ASP A 2 -4.82 28.94 5.17
N GLU A 3 -3.69 29.25 5.82
CA GLU A 3 -2.34 28.79 5.44
C GLU A 3 -2.21 27.26 5.44
N GLY A 4 -2.97 26.55 6.28
CA GLY A 4 -2.87 25.09 6.36
C GLY A 4 -3.70 24.35 5.31
N SER A 5 -4.39 25.04 4.39
CA SER A 5 -5.28 24.38 3.41
C SER A 5 -4.52 23.53 2.38
N TRP A 6 -3.21 23.73 2.25
CA TRP A 6 -2.37 23.07 1.26
C TRP A 6 -1.28 22.25 1.95
N TYR A 7 -1.15 20.99 1.55
CA TYR A 7 -0.06 20.11 1.99
C TYR A 7 0.84 19.78 0.80
N LEU A 8 2.14 20.07 0.95
CA LEU A 8 3.18 19.67 0.02
C LEU A 8 4.01 18.59 0.69
N LYS A 9 4.03 17.39 0.11
CA LYS A 9 4.86 16.30 0.61
C LYS A 9 6.33 16.56 0.27
N PRO A 10 7.24 16.61 1.25
CA PRO A 10 8.65 16.86 0.98
C PRO A 10 9.22 15.86 -0.04
N GLY A 11 9.95 16.37 -1.03
CA GLY A 11 10.58 15.55 -2.07
C GLY A 11 9.64 15.06 -3.18
N GLN A 12 8.35 15.43 -3.14
CA GLN A 12 7.37 15.05 -4.16
C GLN A 12 6.92 16.29 -4.95
N SER A 13 7.07 16.24 -6.28
CA SER A 13 6.72 17.36 -7.18
C SER A 13 5.27 17.30 -7.66
N THR A 14 4.61 16.14 -7.60
CA THR A 14 3.23 15.93 -8.06
C THR A 14 2.58 14.74 -7.33
N TRP A 15 1.25 14.78 -7.17
CA TRP A 15 0.43 13.69 -6.60
C TRP A 15 -0.08 12.69 -7.64
N ARG A 16 0.00 13.01 -8.93
CA ARG A 16 -0.68 12.26 -9.99
C ARG A 16 0.05 10.98 -10.42
N ASP A 17 1.33 10.84 -10.07
CA ASP A 17 2.21 9.82 -10.65
C ASP A 17 2.17 8.48 -9.88
N ALA A 18 1.42 8.40 -8.78
CA ALA A 18 1.27 7.19 -7.96
C ALA A 18 -0.07 7.17 -7.21
N TYR A 19 -0.45 5.99 -6.70
CA TYR A 19 -1.53 5.88 -5.72
C TYR A 19 -1.09 6.47 -4.38
N HIS A 20 -2.00 7.21 -3.75
CA HIS A 20 -1.81 7.80 -2.43
C HIS A 20 -3.02 7.48 -1.55
N THR A 21 -2.79 7.43 -0.24
CA THR A 21 -3.90 7.29 0.72
C THR A 21 -4.20 8.63 1.35
N ILE A 22 -5.47 9.06 1.29
CA ILE A 22 -5.94 10.30 1.91
C ILE A 22 -7.10 9.94 2.81
N GLY A 23 -7.01 10.34 4.08
CA GLY A 23 -8.01 10.02 5.10
C GLY A 23 -8.38 11.24 5.92
N VAL A 24 -9.61 11.25 6.42
CA VAL A 24 -10.06 12.20 7.42
C VAL A 24 -10.65 11.45 8.61
N TYR A 25 -10.18 11.76 9.81
CA TYR A 25 -10.84 11.41 11.04
C TYR A 25 -11.77 12.54 11.44
N TRP A 26 -13.03 12.41 11.06
CA TRP A 26 -14.10 13.26 11.57
C TRP A 26 -14.53 12.75 12.93
N ARG A 27 -13.87 13.30 13.96
CA ARG A 27 -13.97 12.83 15.34
C ARG A 27 -15.29 13.25 16.00
N ASP A 28 -15.67 14.49 15.79
CA ASP A 28 -16.86 15.12 16.34
C ASP A 28 -17.22 16.38 15.50
N PRO A 29 -18.34 17.07 15.76
CA PRO A 29 -18.79 18.18 14.91
C PRO A 29 -17.84 19.36 14.75
N TRP A 30 -16.81 19.44 15.59
CA TRP A 30 -15.88 20.55 15.64
C TRP A 30 -14.43 20.14 15.43
N ASN A 31 -14.15 18.88 15.11
CA ASN A 31 -12.79 18.35 15.01
C ASN A 31 -12.63 17.37 13.84
N LEU A 32 -11.74 17.75 12.92
CA LEU A 32 -11.29 16.94 11.78
C LEU A 32 -9.76 16.81 11.82
N GLU A 33 -9.24 15.61 11.58
CA GLU A 33 -7.81 15.34 11.43
C GLU A 33 -7.57 14.69 10.07
N TYR A 34 -6.66 15.25 9.27
CA TYR A 34 -6.36 14.80 7.91
C TYR A 34 -5.04 14.06 7.85
N TYR A 35 -5.03 12.97 7.10
CA TYR A 35 -3.88 12.09 6.92
C TYR A 35 -3.58 11.90 5.44
N VAL A 36 -2.30 11.93 5.09
CA VAL A 36 -1.81 11.63 3.74
C VAL A 36 -0.68 10.62 3.85
N ASP A 37 -0.80 9.50 3.13
CA ASP A 37 0.13 8.37 3.19
C ASP A 37 0.42 7.89 4.64
N GLY A 38 -0.63 7.87 5.46
CA GLY A 38 -0.57 7.48 6.88
C GLY A 38 -0.01 8.55 7.83
N VAL A 39 0.47 9.68 7.32
CA VAL A 39 1.02 10.77 8.13
C VAL A 39 -0.08 11.79 8.46
N HIS A 40 -0.20 12.20 9.73
CA HIS A 40 -1.07 13.31 10.11
C HIS A 40 -0.49 14.63 9.58
N VAL A 41 -1.27 15.35 8.78
CA VAL A 41 -0.80 16.57 8.09
C VAL A 41 -1.55 17.84 8.48
N ARG A 42 -2.76 17.71 9.05
CA ARG A 42 -3.59 18.87 9.38
C ARG A 42 -4.68 18.53 10.40
N THR A 43 -4.85 19.42 11.36
CA THR A 43 -6.02 19.45 12.25
C THR A 43 -6.87 20.68 11.95
N VAL A 44 -8.18 20.50 11.87
CA VAL A 44 -9.18 21.58 11.80
C VAL A 44 -10.06 21.44 13.03
N SER A 45 -9.90 22.34 13.99
CA SER A 45 -10.52 22.24 15.31
C SER A 45 -11.10 23.57 15.77
N GLY A 46 -12.34 23.52 16.24
CA GLY A 46 -13.03 24.64 16.87
C GLY A 46 -13.94 25.45 15.94
N GLU A 47 -14.86 26.18 16.57
CA GLU A 47 -15.89 26.98 15.90
C GLU A 47 -15.31 28.03 14.95
N SER A 48 -14.21 28.67 15.34
CA SER A 48 -13.58 29.77 14.59
C SER A 48 -13.06 29.37 13.21
N ILE A 49 -12.91 28.07 12.93
CA ILE A 49 -12.46 27.55 11.63
C ILE A 49 -13.50 26.64 10.97
N ILE A 50 -14.29 25.90 11.75
CA ILE A 50 -15.34 25.01 11.23
C ILE A 50 -16.59 25.79 10.80
N ASP A 51 -17.02 26.77 11.61
CA ASP A 51 -18.23 27.56 11.34
C ASP A 51 -18.13 28.99 11.92
N PRO A 52 -17.15 29.80 11.45
CA PRO A 52 -16.91 31.15 12.00
C PRO A 52 -18.09 32.12 11.85
N TYR A 53 -19.08 31.77 11.03
CA TYR A 53 -20.24 32.60 10.73
C TYR A 53 -21.56 32.00 11.25
N GLY A 54 -21.51 30.87 11.96
CA GLY A 54 -22.68 30.28 12.61
C GLY A 54 -23.73 29.70 11.64
N TYR A 55 -23.35 29.32 10.43
CA TYR A 55 -24.26 28.77 9.41
C TYR A 55 -24.87 27.42 9.82
N THR A 56 -24.21 26.67 10.69
CA THR A 56 -24.71 25.41 11.23
C THR A 56 -25.69 25.62 12.40
N GLY A 57 -25.94 26.87 12.81
CA GLY A 57 -26.75 27.18 13.99
C GLY A 57 -26.13 26.65 15.29
N GLY A 58 -24.79 26.61 15.38
CA GLY A 58 -24.05 26.14 16.55
C GLY A 58 -23.99 24.61 16.70
N THR A 59 -24.33 23.86 15.66
CA THR A 59 -24.30 22.38 15.69
C THR A 59 -23.02 21.77 15.14
N GLY A 60 -22.23 22.55 14.41
CA GLY A 60 -21.04 22.07 13.71
C GLY A 60 -21.40 21.09 12.59
N LEU A 61 -20.41 20.34 12.13
CA LEU A 61 -20.60 19.28 11.15
C LEU A 61 -21.22 18.06 11.86
N SER A 62 -22.54 17.98 11.92
CA SER A 62 -23.26 16.98 12.74
C SER A 62 -24.22 16.07 11.97
N LYS A 63 -24.59 16.44 10.75
CA LYS A 63 -25.55 15.68 9.93
C LYS A 63 -24.88 14.46 9.31
N PRO A 64 -25.59 13.32 9.14
CA PRO A 64 -25.11 12.22 8.30
C PRO A 64 -24.76 12.71 6.89
N MET A 65 -23.67 12.18 6.33
CA MET A 65 -23.18 12.53 4.99
C MET A 65 -23.03 11.27 4.12
N GLN A 66 -23.19 11.44 2.81
CA GLN A 66 -22.90 10.41 1.81
C GLN A 66 -21.45 10.57 1.33
N ALA A 67 -20.77 9.46 1.06
CA ALA A 67 -19.48 9.49 0.37
C ALA A 67 -19.71 9.63 -1.14
N ILE A 68 -18.99 10.55 -1.77
CA ILE A 68 -19.02 10.83 -3.20
C ILE A 68 -17.59 10.76 -3.72
N PHE A 69 -17.40 10.13 -4.87
CA PHE A 69 -16.12 10.02 -5.57
C PHE A 69 -16.36 10.39 -7.03
N ASP A 70 -15.84 11.53 -7.45
CA ASP A 70 -16.05 12.08 -8.78
C ASP A 70 -14.85 12.91 -9.26
N VAL A 71 -15.00 13.46 -10.47
CA VAL A 71 -14.17 14.52 -11.03
C VAL A 71 -15.12 15.61 -11.50
N GLU A 72 -14.76 16.87 -11.25
CA GLU A 72 -15.62 18.02 -11.57
C GLU A 72 -14.88 19.00 -12.49
N ASP A 73 -15.57 19.49 -13.52
CA ASP A 73 -15.24 20.79 -14.14
C ASP A 73 -15.94 21.87 -13.32
N GLN A 74 -15.17 22.58 -12.50
CA GLN A 74 -15.68 23.56 -11.56
C GLN A 74 -15.74 24.94 -12.21
N ASP A 75 -16.89 25.61 -12.06
CA ASP A 75 -17.20 26.93 -12.63
C ASP A 75 -16.10 27.98 -12.39
N TRP A 76 -15.59 28.09 -11.16
CA TRP A 76 -14.54 29.05 -10.81
C TRP A 76 -13.22 28.81 -11.58
N ARG A 77 -13.02 27.63 -12.17
CA ARG A 77 -11.90 27.35 -13.08
C ARG A 77 -12.28 27.57 -14.55
N SER A 78 -13.37 26.97 -15.01
CA SER A 78 -13.79 27.03 -16.42
C SER A 78 -14.20 28.44 -16.85
N ASP A 79 -14.84 29.22 -15.99
CA ASP A 79 -15.14 30.63 -16.24
C ASP A 79 -13.87 31.48 -16.43
N ASN A 80 -12.74 31.00 -15.90
CA ASN A 80 -11.41 31.61 -16.07
C ASN A 80 -10.59 30.95 -17.19
N GLY A 81 -11.21 30.18 -18.07
CA GLY A 81 -10.56 29.51 -19.20
C GLY A 81 -9.69 28.32 -18.81
N ILE A 82 -9.79 27.83 -17.57
CA ILE A 82 -9.07 26.65 -17.09
C ILE A 82 -10.04 25.46 -17.11
N THR A 83 -10.21 24.88 -18.29
CA THR A 83 -10.97 23.65 -18.52
C THR A 83 -10.14 22.71 -19.40
N ALA A 84 -10.46 21.41 -19.38
CA ALA A 84 -9.75 20.42 -20.19
C ALA A 84 -10.02 20.67 -21.68
N THR A 85 -8.96 20.63 -22.49
CA THR A 85 -9.07 20.74 -23.94
C THR A 85 -9.55 19.42 -24.57
N ASP A 86 -10.11 19.49 -25.77
CA ASP A 86 -10.51 18.30 -26.54
C ASP A 86 -9.35 17.28 -26.69
N ALA A 87 -8.12 17.77 -26.88
CA ALA A 87 -6.93 16.94 -27.01
C ALA A 87 -6.56 16.23 -25.70
N GLU A 88 -6.76 16.87 -24.54
CA GLU A 88 -6.53 16.26 -23.24
C GLU A 88 -7.62 15.24 -22.90
N LEU A 89 -8.88 15.54 -23.22
CA LEU A 89 -10.00 14.62 -23.03
C LEU A 89 -9.90 13.38 -23.93
N ALA A 90 -9.29 13.51 -25.12
CA ALA A 90 -9.06 12.39 -26.02
C ALA A 90 -7.89 11.48 -25.59
N ASP A 91 -7.09 11.88 -24.59
CA ASP A 91 -5.94 11.10 -24.11
C ASP A 91 -6.34 10.20 -22.92
N PRO A 92 -6.53 8.89 -23.13
CA PRO A 92 -6.97 7.97 -22.07
C PRO A 92 -5.94 7.79 -20.96
N SER A 93 -4.69 8.22 -21.15
CA SER A 93 -3.66 8.19 -20.10
C SER A 93 -3.80 9.31 -19.06
N LYS A 94 -4.70 10.28 -19.30
CA LYS A 94 -4.84 11.49 -18.46
C LYS A 94 -6.25 11.73 -17.93
N ASN A 95 -7.28 11.26 -18.63
CA ASN A 95 -8.67 11.65 -18.40
C ASN A 95 -9.41 10.77 -17.38
N THR A 96 -8.71 9.87 -16.69
CA THR A 96 -9.31 8.89 -15.79
C THR A 96 -8.79 9.08 -14.37
N TYR A 97 -9.72 9.25 -13.41
CA TYR A 97 -9.43 9.19 -11.99
C TYR A 97 -9.71 7.78 -11.47
N SER A 98 -8.68 7.13 -10.91
CA SER A 98 -8.76 5.77 -10.40
C SER A 98 -8.80 5.74 -8.87
N VAL A 99 -9.74 4.97 -8.32
CA VAL A 99 -9.84 4.66 -6.89
C VAL A 99 -9.65 3.17 -6.72
N ASP A 100 -8.56 2.77 -6.07
CA ASP A 100 -8.27 1.35 -5.80
C ASP A 100 -9.19 0.80 -4.70
N TRP A 101 -9.27 1.50 -3.57
CA TRP A 101 -10.15 1.13 -2.47
C TRP A 101 -10.63 2.33 -1.67
N VAL A 102 -11.70 2.11 -0.90
CA VAL A 102 -12.23 3.03 0.11
C VAL A 102 -12.51 2.25 1.38
N ARG A 103 -12.24 2.84 2.55
CA ARG A 103 -12.52 2.21 3.85
C ARG A 103 -13.10 3.21 4.84
N PHE A 104 -14.05 2.74 5.64
CA PHE A 104 -14.71 3.53 6.68
C PHE A 104 -14.62 2.78 8.00
N CYS A 105 -14.08 3.43 9.02
CA CYS A 105 -13.92 2.85 10.35
C CYS A 105 -14.72 3.68 11.37
N LYS A 106 -15.28 3.00 12.37
CA LYS A 106 -15.89 3.64 13.54
C LYS A 106 -15.11 3.20 14.78
N PRO A 107 -14.71 4.12 15.67
CA PRO A 107 -14.10 3.73 16.93
C PRO A 107 -15.13 2.94 17.75
N VAL A 108 -14.71 1.82 18.33
CA VAL A 108 -15.52 1.02 19.25
C VAL A 108 -14.82 0.95 20.59
N THR A 109 -15.59 1.01 21.67
CA THR A 109 -15.06 0.83 23.02
C THR A 109 -14.62 -0.62 23.18
N VAL A 110 -13.38 -0.83 23.63
CA VAL A 110 -12.93 -2.16 24.06
C VAL A 110 -13.20 -2.28 25.56
N GLU A 111 -13.99 -3.26 25.99
CA GLU A 111 -14.18 -3.56 27.41
C GLU A 111 -12.83 -3.92 28.04
N GLY A 112 -12.46 -3.24 29.14
CA GLY A 112 -11.15 -3.40 29.80
C GLY A 112 -10.20 -2.22 29.67
N GLY A 113 -10.62 -1.13 29.00
CA GLY A 113 -9.74 -0.02 28.67
C GLY A 113 -8.88 -0.43 27.49
N GLY A 114 -9.29 -0.02 26.29
CA GLY A 114 -8.47 -0.23 25.11
C GLY A 114 -7.06 0.25 25.42
N SER A 115 -6.09 -0.65 25.31
CA SER A 115 -4.72 -0.23 25.10
C SER A 115 -4.71 0.74 23.91
N GLU A 116 -3.68 1.58 23.80
CA GLU A 116 -3.32 2.11 22.47
C GLU A 116 -3.58 1.02 21.41
N PRO A 117 -4.11 1.35 20.21
CA PRO A 117 -4.15 0.37 19.14
C PRO A 117 -2.79 -0.30 19.13
N GLU A 118 -2.75 -1.63 19.25
CA GLU A 118 -1.53 -2.41 19.42
C GLU A 118 -0.46 -1.73 18.58
N GLN A 119 0.59 -1.19 19.24
CA GLN A 119 1.82 -0.79 18.58
C GLN A 119 2.05 -1.85 17.49
N PRO A 120 2.24 -1.45 16.21
CA PRO A 120 2.19 -2.36 15.08
C PRO A 120 2.89 -3.63 15.50
N ASN A 121 2.13 -4.73 15.61
CA ASN A 121 2.56 -5.92 16.34
C ASN A 121 4.03 -6.18 16.00
N THR A 122 4.93 -5.91 16.95
CA THR A 122 6.37 -5.95 16.67
C THR A 122 6.85 -7.38 16.53
N ASP A 123 5.99 -8.36 16.81
CA ASP A 123 6.24 -9.76 16.52
C ASP A 123 6.17 -9.95 15.01
N ALA A 124 7.34 -9.96 14.38
CA ALA A 124 7.49 -10.28 12.98
C ALA A 124 6.91 -11.68 12.71
N ILE A 125 6.02 -11.77 11.72
CA ILE A 125 5.59 -13.06 11.19
C ILE A 125 6.71 -13.58 10.31
N VAL A 126 7.46 -14.56 10.80
CA VAL A 126 8.58 -15.16 10.08
C VAL A 126 8.12 -16.44 9.37
N LYS A 127 8.45 -16.55 8.08
CA LYS A 127 8.30 -17.76 7.29
C LYS A 127 9.63 -18.10 6.65
N GLU A 128 10.13 -19.30 6.92
CA GLU A 128 11.29 -19.84 6.21
C GLU A 128 10.90 -20.06 4.75
N LEU A 129 11.74 -19.68 3.78
CA LEU A 129 11.38 -19.86 2.37
C LEU A 129 11.20 -21.33 1.99
N ALA A 130 11.82 -22.28 2.71
CA ALA A 130 11.60 -23.71 2.53
C ALA A 130 10.23 -24.21 3.04
N SER A 131 9.46 -23.39 3.78
CA SER A 131 8.21 -23.80 4.44
C SER A 131 6.95 -23.60 3.58
N TYR A 132 7.10 -23.53 2.26
CA TYR A 132 5.98 -23.33 1.35
C TYR A 132 4.99 -24.50 1.39
N THR A 133 3.72 -24.20 1.12
CA THR A 133 2.64 -25.20 0.99
C THR A 133 2.55 -25.74 -0.43
N GLN A 134 2.96 -24.95 -1.41
CA GLN A 134 3.01 -25.32 -2.83
C GLN A 134 4.13 -24.54 -3.52
N THR A 135 4.72 -25.15 -4.55
CA THR A 135 5.60 -24.44 -5.49
C THR A 135 5.27 -24.84 -6.92
N ALA A 136 5.45 -23.92 -7.85
CA ALA A 136 5.27 -24.14 -9.28
C ALA A 136 6.06 -23.09 -10.07
N LYS A 137 5.97 -23.16 -11.41
CA LYS A 137 6.56 -22.19 -12.33
C LYS A 137 5.48 -21.56 -13.19
N GLN A 138 5.56 -20.24 -13.35
CA GLN A 138 4.80 -19.48 -14.32
C GLN A 138 5.71 -19.02 -15.46
N GLY A 139 5.45 -19.48 -16.67
CA GLY A 139 6.24 -19.14 -17.86
C GLY A 139 6.96 -20.34 -18.46
N SER A 140 7.90 -20.07 -19.36
CA SER A 140 8.68 -21.12 -20.03
C SER A 140 9.80 -21.62 -19.12
N ALA A 141 10.25 -22.86 -19.36
CA ALA A 141 11.46 -23.38 -18.73
C ALA A 141 12.66 -22.47 -19.04
N VAL A 142 13.55 -22.31 -18.07
CA VAL A 142 14.81 -21.58 -18.24
C VAL A 142 15.89 -22.61 -18.61
N GLU A 143 16.74 -22.28 -19.59
CA GLU A 143 17.76 -23.23 -20.08
C GLU A 143 18.72 -23.63 -18.95
N GLY A 144 18.95 -24.94 -18.80
CA GLY A 144 19.78 -25.50 -17.72
C GLY A 144 19.07 -25.68 -16.38
N ASP A 145 17.80 -25.25 -16.28
CA ASP A 145 16.95 -25.48 -15.11
C ASP A 145 15.84 -26.50 -15.44
N SER A 146 15.92 -27.68 -14.82
CA SER A 146 14.89 -28.71 -14.91
C SER A 146 13.86 -28.62 -13.78
N GLY A 147 13.98 -27.63 -12.90
CA GLY A 147 13.07 -27.35 -11.80
C GLY A 147 11.74 -26.79 -12.29
N GLY A 148 10.70 -27.06 -11.50
CA GLY A 148 9.34 -26.57 -11.74
C GLY A 148 8.87 -25.58 -10.69
N GLY A 149 9.79 -24.88 -10.01
CA GLY A 149 9.53 -24.08 -8.82
C GLY A 149 10.75 -24.02 -7.90
N PHE A 150 10.56 -23.53 -6.68
CA PHE A 150 11.61 -23.45 -5.66
C PHE A 150 12.08 -24.83 -5.22
N ASN A 151 13.40 -25.00 -5.08
CA ASN A 151 14.00 -26.22 -4.56
C ASN A 151 14.47 -26.01 -3.11
N ILE A 152 14.06 -26.88 -2.19
CA ILE A 152 14.41 -26.77 -0.76
C ILE A 152 15.88 -27.13 -0.54
N ASN A 153 16.58 -26.31 0.26
CA ASN A 153 17.91 -26.59 0.78
C ASN A 153 18.00 -26.13 2.24
N GLY A 154 17.76 -27.05 3.18
CA GLY A 154 17.68 -26.71 4.61
C GLY A 154 16.45 -25.83 4.90
N THR A 155 16.67 -24.66 5.50
CA THR A 155 15.62 -23.64 5.75
C THR A 155 15.41 -22.69 4.56
N ASN A 156 16.32 -22.75 3.58
CA ASN A 156 16.32 -21.86 2.42
C ASN A 156 15.86 -22.59 1.16
N ILE A 157 15.84 -21.86 0.06
CA ILE A 157 15.63 -22.39 -1.29
C ILE A 157 16.87 -22.13 -2.15
N ASN A 158 17.07 -22.93 -3.20
CA ASN A 158 18.06 -22.67 -4.24
C ASN A 158 17.49 -22.96 -5.64
N TYR A 159 18.27 -22.66 -6.66
CA TYR A 159 17.92 -22.86 -8.07
C TYR A 159 16.59 -22.23 -8.49
N ASN A 160 16.17 -21.13 -7.87
CA ASN A 160 15.01 -20.39 -8.32
C ASN A 160 15.37 -19.59 -9.59
N THR A 161 14.56 -19.75 -10.62
CA THR A 161 14.67 -19.01 -11.89
C THR A 161 13.43 -18.18 -12.15
N LEU A 162 13.48 -17.32 -13.17
CA LEU A 162 12.39 -16.41 -13.51
C LEU A 162 11.06 -17.17 -13.61
N GLY A 163 10.05 -16.70 -12.89
CA GLY A 163 8.71 -17.30 -12.88
C GLY A 163 8.51 -18.44 -11.89
N ASP A 164 9.56 -18.94 -11.24
CA ASP A 164 9.37 -19.87 -10.13
C ASP A 164 8.72 -19.15 -8.95
N TYR A 165 7.76 -19.81 -8.33
CA TYR A 165 7.06 -19.25 -7.18
C TYR A 165 6.76 -20.31 -6.14
N ALA A 166 6.51 -19.84 -4.93
CA ALA A 166 5.93 -20.66 -3.88
C ALA A 166 4.88 -19.90 -3.09
N ASP A 167 3.89 -20.65 -2.61
CA ASP A 167 2.78 -20.16 -1.80
C ASP A 167 3.02 -20.51 -0.34
N TYR A 168 2.73 -19.56 0.54
CA TYR A 168 2.91 -19.66 1.98
C TYR A 168 1.58 -19.37 2.67
N SER A 169 1.15 -20.27 3.57
CA SER A 169 0.06 -19.95 4.50
C SER A 169 0.61 -19.06 5.62
N VAL A 170 0.10 -17.84 5.73
CA VAL A 170 0.50 -16.83 6.70
C VAL A 170 -0.71 -16.48 7.56
N ASN A 171 -0.63 -16.76 8.86
CA ASN A 171 -1.67 -16.37 9.81
C ASN A 171 -1.38 -14.96 10.33
N PHE A 172 -2.15 -13.98 9.88
CA PHE A 172 -2.07 -12.60 10.33
C PHE A 172 -2.90 -12.42 11.61
N PRO A 173 -2.34 -11.82 12.68
CA PRO A 173 -3.04 -11.68 13.96
C PRO A 173 -4.19 -10.67 13.90
N SER A 174 -4.13 -9.70 12.98
CA SER A 174 -5.12 -8.63 12.84
C SER A 174 -5.16 -8.09 11.41
N ALA A 175 -6.28 -7.46 11.05
CA ALA A 175 -6.32 -6.62 9.84
C ALA A 175 -5.37 -5.44 10.03
N GLY A 176 -4.60 -5.08 9.00
CA GLY A 176 -3.59 -4.04 9.15
C GLY A 176 -2.65 -3.93 7.97
N THR A 177 -1.70 -3.01 8.11
CA THR A 177 -0.66 -2.77 7.12
C THR A 177 0.65 -3.40 7.60
N TYR A 178 1.24 -4.26 6.79
CA TYR A 178 2.43 -5.04 7.11
C TYR A 178 3.58 -4.64 6.20
N GLN A 179 4.76 -4.43 6.79
CA GLN A 179 6.00 -4.30 6.03
C GLN A 179 6.49 -5.71 5.67
N VAL A 180 6.75 -5.94 4.39
CA VAL A 180 7.30 -7.22 3.93
C VAL A 180 8.81 -7.09 3.78
N GLN A 181 9.55 -8.03 4.36
CA GLN A 181 10.98 -8.17 4.20
C GLN A 181 11.31 -9.55 3.67
N LEU A 182 12.28 -9.62 2.76
CA LEU A 182 12.80 -10.85 2.19
C LEU A 182 14.29 -10.95 2.50
N VAL A 183 14.69 -12.05 3.12
CA VAL A 183 16.11 -12.37 3.33
C VAL A 183 16.57 -13.21 2.16
N ALA A 184 17.49 -12.68 1.36
CA ALA A 184 17.97 -13.33 0.14
C ALA A 184 19.48 -13.12 -0.05
N ALA A 185 20.09 -13.99 -0.86
CA ALA A 185 21.50 -13.91 -1.24
C ALA A 185 21.63 -14.10 -2.76
N SER A 186 22.45 -13.27 -3.41
CA SER A 186 22.73 -13.40 -4.84
C SER A 186 24.02 -12.69 -5.22
N PRO A 187 24.90 -13.30 -6.05
CA PRO A 187 26.01 -12.59 -6.66
C PRO A 187 25.60 -11.74 -7.87
N MET A 188 24.32 -11.82 -8.29
CA MET A 188 23.84 -11.15 -9.50
C MET A 188 23.73 -9.64 -9.28
N ALA A 189 24.23 -8.87 -10.26
CA ALA A 189 24.30 -7.40 -10.15
C ALA A 189 22.97 -6.69 -10.42
N SER A 190 22.11 -7.26 -11.28
CA SER A 190 20.84 -6.66 -11.69
C SER A 190 19.89 -7.73 -12.25
N GLY A 191 18.66 -7.31 -12.55
CA GLY A 191 17.66 -8.17 -13.18
C GLY A 191 17.06 -9.23 -12.26
N ILE A 192 17.16 -9.04 -10.95
CA ILE A 192 16.65 -9.95 -9.92
C ILE A 192 15.63 -9.24 -9.02
N GLY A 193 14.54 -9.92 -8.72
CA GLY A 193 13.47 -9.42 -7.86
C GLY A 193 12.58 -10.56 -7.34
N ALA A 194 11.68 -10.19 -6.45
CA ALA A 194 10.62 -11.07 -5.97
C ALA A 194 9.27 -10.36 -5.99
N ASP A 195 8.34 -10.86 -6.79
CA ASP A 195 6.96 -10.40 -6.80
C ASP A 195 6.21 -10.99 -5.62
N ILE A 196 5.52 -10.13 -4.89
CA ILE A 196 4.70 -10.50 -3.74
C ILE A 196 3.23 -10.40 -4.15
N THR A 197 2.48 -11.47 -3.94
CA THR A 197 1.03 -11.52 -4.18
C THR A 197 0.34 -11.97 -2.90
N LEU A 198 -0.70 -11.27 -2.47
CA LEU A 198 -1.52 -11.60 -1.30
C LEU A 198 -2.91 -12.01 -1.79
N ASP A 199 -3.35 -13.21 -1.44
CA ASP A 199 -4.65 -13.79 -1.81
C ASP A 199 -4.97 -13.66 -3.31
N GLY A 200 -3.96 -13.88 -4.15
CA GLY A 200 -4.06 -13.79 -5.61
C GLY A 200 -4.00 -12.36 -6.18
N SER A 201 -3.94 -11.32 -5.34
CA SER A 201 -3.76 -9.93 -5.76
C SER A 201 -2.29 -9.53 -5.68
N PHE A 202 -1.73 -9.07 -6.80
CA PHE A 202 -0.35 -8.58 -6.84
C PHE A 202 -0.21 -7.37 -5.91
N ALA A 203 0.77 -7.42 -5.00
CA ALA A 203 1.02 -6.35 -4.05
C ALA A 203 2.10 -5.40 -4.60
N ALA A 204 3.33 -5.90 -4.77
CA ALA A 204 4.46 -5.17 -5.36
C ALA A 204 5.67 -6.10 -5.54
N THR A 205 6.73 -5.59 -6.16
CA THR A 205 8.00 -6.30 -6.35
C THR A 205 9.05 -5.82 -5.35
N ILE A 206 9.71 -6.74 -4.66
CA ILE A 206 10.94 -6.50 -3.90
C ILE A 206 12.11 -6.53 -4.88
N ALA A 207 12.78 -5.39 -5.08
CA ALA A 207 14.01 -5.34 -5.86
C ALA A 207 15.17 -5.95 -5.05
N LEU A 208 15.91 -6.87 -5.65
CA LEU A 208 17.09 -7.48 -5.06
C LEU A 208 18.37 -6.89 -5.67
N SER A 209 19.46 -6.93 -4.93
CA SER A 209 20.78 -6.49 -5.40
C SER A 209 21.87 -7.49 -5.02
N ASN A 210 23.05 -7.35 -5.64
CA ASN A 210 24.21 -8.18 -5.33
C ASN A 210 24.55 -8.11 -3.83
N THR A 211 24.59 -9.27 -3.19
CA THR A 211 24.93 -9.40 -1.77
C THR A 211 26.38 -9.81 -1.51
N GLY A 212 27.13 -10.16 -2.57
CA GLY A 212 28.52 -10.57 -2.52
C GLY A 212 28.76 -12.07 -2.68
N GLY A 213 27.71 -12.90 -2.69
CA GLY A 213 27.80 -14.33 -2.91
C GLY A 213 26.52 -15.10 -2.57
N TRP A 214 26.49 -16.39 -2.93
CA TRP A 214 25.31 -17.27 -2.77
C TRP A 214 24.89 -17.54 -1.33
N GLU A 215 25.77 -17.29 -0.35
CA GLU A 215 25.49 -17.50 1.07
C GLU A 215 25.74 -16.23 1.90
N VAL A 216 25.75 -15.07 1.25
CA VAL A 216 25.84 -13.76 1.91
C VAL A 216 24.45 -13.15 1.92
N TYR A 217 23.68 -13.40 2.98
CA TYR A 217 22.29 -12.98 3.06
C TYR A 217 22.16 -11.51 3.45
N GLN A 218 21.23 -10.81 2.82
CA GLN A 218 20.81 -9.46 3.17
C GLN A 218 19.29 -9.39 3.25
N THR A 219 18.79 -8.44 4.04
CA THR A 219 17.37 -8.15 4.15
C THR A 219 16.98 -7.09 3.11
N PHE A 220 16.00 -7.42 2.28
CA PHE A 220 15.41 -6.53 1.29
C PHE A 220 13.98 -6.20 1.72
N THR A 221 13.67 -4.90 1.81
CA THR A 221 12.36 -4.43 2.25
C THR A 221 11.53 -4.03 1.04
N LEU A 222 10.27 -4.49 1.00
CA LEU A 222 9.30 -4.01 0.03
C LEU A 222 9.05 -2.52 0.25
N ALA A 223 9.22 -1.70 -0.80
CA ALA A 223 9.16 -0.24 -0.67
C ALA A 223 7.78 0.27 -0.23
N SER A 224 6.72 -0.47 -0.58
CA SER A 224 5.35 -0.23 -0.12
C SER A 224 4.96 -1.25 0.94
N ASN A 225 4.12 -0.84 1.90
CA ASN A 225 3.51 -1.79 2.82
C ASN A 225 2.34 -2.52 2.15
N VAL A 226 2.05 -3.74 2.61
CA VAL A 226 0.93 -4.57 2.14
C VAL A 226 -0.23 -4.47 3.13
N TYR A 227 -1.44 -4.24 2.64
CA TYR A 227 -2.64 -4.23 3.49
C TYR A 227 -3.29 -5.61 3.52
N VAL A 228 -3.59 -6.10 4.72
CA VAL A 228 -4.33 -7.34 4.98
C VAL A 228 -5.68 -6.98 5.58
N ALA A 229 -6.75 -7.39 4.91
CA ALA A 229 -8.12 -6.95 5.21
C ALA A 229 -8.72 -7.57 6.49
N SER A 230 -8.20 -8.71 6.94
CA SER A 230 -8.73 -9.47 8.08
C SER A 230 -7.59 -10.17 8.85
N ALA A 231 -7.85 -10.53 10.11
CA ALA A 231 -7.04 -11.53 10.79
C ALA A 231 -7.31 -12.92 10.20
N GLY A 232 -6.40 -13.86 10.41
CA GLY A 232 -6.54 -15.27 10.04
C GLY A 232 -5.53 -15.71 9.00
N GLU A 233 -5.78 -16.88 8.40
CA GLU A 233 -4.91 -17.44 7.37
C GLU A 233 -5.13 -16.75 6.03
N HIS A 234 -4.03 -16.32 5.42
CA HIS A 234 -3.96 -15.73 4.09
C HIS A 234 -2.88 -16.45 3.27
N THR A 235 -3.02 -16.41 1.95
CA THR A 235 -2.00 -16.96 1.05
C THR A 235 -1.07 -15.85 0.57
N VAL A 236 0.21 -15.96 0.90
CA VAL A 236 1.25 -15.10 0.35
C VAL A 236 2.05 -15.89 -0.67
N ARG A 237 2.10 -15.41 -1.91
CA ARG A 237 2.98 -15.94 -2.95
C ARG A 237 4.22 -15.08 -3.07
N VAL A 238 5.37 -15.74 -3.10
CA VAL A 238 6.66 -15.15 -3.46
C VAL A 238 7.08 -15.75 -4.80
N GLN A 239 7.24 -14.91 -5.81
CA GLN A 239 7.60 -15.34 -7.16
C GLN A 239 8.88 -14.66 -7.60
N SER A 240 9.84 -15.43 -8.10
CA SER A 240 11.07 -14.90 -8.70
C SER A 240 10.73 -14.06 -9.94
N SER A 241 11.15 -12.80 -9.92
CA SER A 241 10.91 -11.83 -10.98
C SER A 241 12.20 -11.16 -11.44
N GLY A 242 12.09 -10.34 -12.49
CA GLY A 242 13.22 -9.69 -13.14
C GLY A 242 13.41 -10.15 -14.59
N SER A 243 14.63 -10.04 -15.08
CA SER A 243 14.98 -10.32 -16.48
C SER A 243 15.99 -11.45 -16.54
N SER A 244 15.79 -12.39 -17.46
CA SER A 244 16.87 -13.29 -17.88
C SER A 244 17.96 -12.46 -18.55
N ASN A 245 19.10 -12.31 -17.89
CA ASN A 245 20.32 -11.86 -18.58
C ASN A 245 20.99 -13.05 -19.26
#